data_AF-A0A9D4T6G3-F1
#
_entry.id   AF-A0A9D4T6G3-F1
#
_cell.length_a   1.000
_cell.length_b   1.000
_cell.length_c   1.000
_cell.angle_alpha   90.00
_cell.angle_beta   90.00
_cell.angle_gamma   90.00
#
_symmetry.space_group_name_H-M   'P 1'
#
loop_
_entity.id
_entity.type
_entity.pdbx_description
1 polymer ?
#
loop_
_entity_poly.entity_id
_entity_poly.type
_entity_poly.pdbx_seq_one_letter_code
_entity_poly.pdbx_strand_id
1 'polypeptide(L)'
;MSIETLITSLANHANIRGLPLAGLEEVKVMAYADFSLFVRDARSLQEFQTTFEAYAQVSGAAINKAKSKALLFGSFPTDIIGDIQTVNTVKVLGVYFSCEGVAATT
;
A
#
# COMPACT_ATOMS: atom_id res chain seq x y z
N MET A 1 -11.72 11.71 13.72
CA MET A 1 -12.05 10.32 13.32
C MET A 1 -10.83 9.45 13.50
N SER A 2 -10.98 8.21 13.96
CA SER A 2 -9.85 7.30 14.15
C SER A 2 -9.33 6.79 12.79
N ILE A 3 -8.01 6.69 12.64
CA ILE A 3 -7.37 6.04 11.48
C ILE A 3 -7.73 4.56 11.35
N GLU A 4 -8.14 3.94 12.46
CA GLU A 4 -8.61 2.57 12.55
C GLU A 4 -9.80 2.27 11.64
N THR A 5 -10.71 3.24 11.46
CA THR A 5 -11.86 3.09 10.55
C THR A 5 -11.40 2.93 9.09
N LEU A 6 -10.42 3.73 8.68
CA LEU A 6 -9.83 3.61 7.34
C LEU A 6 -9.12 2.25 7.20
N ILE A 7 -8.29 1.87 8.16
CA ILE A 7 -7.55 0.60 8.12
C ILE A 7 -8.50 -0.59 8.02
N THR A 8 -9.56 -0.60 8.82
CA THR A 8 -10.58 -1.67 8.82
C THR A 8 -11.35 -1.70 7.49
N SER A 9 -11.68 -0.52 6.95
CA SER A 9 -12.35 -0.42 5.65
C SER A 9 -11.48 -0.97 4.51
N LEU A 10 -10.19 -0.60 4.49
CA LEU A 10 -9.24 -1.07 3.48
C LEU A 10 -8.95 -2.57 3.59
N ALA A 11 -8.79 -3.09 4.81
CA ALA A 11 -8.53 -4.51 5.05
C ALA A 11 -9.69 -5.39 4.55
N ASN A 12 -10.93 -4.93 4.71
CA ASN A 12 -12.13 -5.67 4.30
C ASN A 12 -12.64 -5.29 2.90
N HIS A 13 -11.92 -4.45 2.15
CA HIS A 13 -12.40 -3.95 0.87
C HIS A 13 -12.32 -5.05 -0.21
N ALA A 14 -13.48 -5.47 -0.72
CA ALA A 14 -13.58 -6.59 -1.67
C ALA A 14 -12.88 -6.32 -3.02
N ASN A 15 -12.81 -5.05 -3.44
CA ASN A 15 -12.17 -4.67 -4.71
C ASN A 15 -10.67 -4.36 -4.59
N ILE A 16 -10.11 -4.34 -3.38
CA ILE A 16 -8.67 -4.15 -3.19
C ILE A 16 -8.05 -5.52 -3.05
N ARG A 17 -7.20 -5.91 -4.00
CA ARG A 17 -6.44 -7.17 -3.96
C ARG A 17 -5.08 -6.93 -3.32
N GLY A 18 -4.80 -7.67 -2.25
CA GLY A 18 -3.58 -7.55 -1.47
C GLY A 18 -2.42 -8.40 -1.98
N LEU A 19 -1.34 -8.42 -1.20
CA LEU A 19 -0.22 -9.32 -1.38
C LEU A 19 -0.55 -10.69 -0.75
N PRO A 20 -0.51 -11.80 -1.49
CA PRO A 20 -0.65 -13.13 -0.91
C PRO A 20 0.59 -13.46 -0.08
N LEU A 21 0.41 -13.94 1.15
CA LEU A 21 1.49 -14.38 2.03
C LEU A 21 1.21 -15.80 2.52
N ALA A 22 2.22 -16.65 2.59
CA ALA A 22 2.04 -18.01 3.09
C ALA A 22 1.47 -18.00 4.53
N GLY A 23 0.33 -18.66 4.73
CA GLY A 23 -0.39 -18.71 6.02
C GLY A 23 -1.43 -17.60 6.22
N LEU A 24 -1.56 -16.66 5.28
CA LEU A 24 -2.65 -15.68 5.21
C LEU A 24 -3.29 -15.74 3.82
N GLU A 25 -4.57 -15.40 3.68
CA GLU A 25 -5.17 -15.32 2.34
C GLU A 25 -4.55 -14.16 1.54
N GLU A 26 -4.57 -12.95 2.09
CA GLU A 26 -3.94 -11.76 1.52
C GLU A 26 -3.70 -10.69 2.60
N VAL A 27 -2.69 -9.85 2.39
CA VAL A 27 -2.43 -8.65 3.19
C VAL A 27 -2.64 -7.41 2.33
N LYS A 28 -3.56 -6.53 2.75
CA LYS A 28 -3.86 -5.26 2.07
C LYS A 28 -3.24 -4.06 2.76
N VAL A 29 -3.30 -4.05 4.09
CA VAL A 29 -2.81 -2.94 4.91
C VAL A 29 -2.05 -3.49 6.10
N MET A 30 -0.94 -2.86 6.42
CA MET A 30 -0.22 -3.03 7.67
C MET A 30 -0.08 -1.66 8.34
N ALA A 31 -0.44 -1.55 9.61
CA ALA A 31 -0.40 -0.27 10.33
C ALA A 31 0.41 -0.37 11.62
N TYR A 32 1.39 0.51 11.76
CA TYR A 32 2.18 0.71 12.97
C TYR A 32 2.64 2.18 13.02
N ALA A 33 1.91 3.01 13.78
CA ALA A 33 1.97 4.48 13.78
C ALA A 33 1.60 5.14 12.43
N ASP A 34 2.21 4.71 11.34
CA ASP A 34 1.83 4.96 9.95
C ASP A 34 1.24 3.68 9.32
N PHE A 35 0.70 3.76 8.11
CA PHE A 35 0.23 2.58 7.37
C PHE A 35 1.01 2.34 6.08
N SER A 36 1.22 1.06 5.76
CA SER A 36 1.72 0.56 4.49
C SER A 36 0.58 -0.13 3.75
N LEU A 37 0.44 0.17 2.47
CA LEU A 37 -0.57 -0.41 1.59
C LEU A 37 0.12 -1.40 0.63
N PHE A 38 -0.49 -2.57 0.49
CA PHE A 38 -0.08 -3.60 -0.46
C PHE A 38 -1.22 -3.79 -1.47
N VAL A 39 -0.92 -3.53 -2.74
CA VAL A 39 -1.87 -3.68 -3.84
C VAL A 39 -1.25 -4.49 -4.97
N ARG A 40 -2.06 -5.36 -5.57
CA ARG A 40 -1.59 -6.25 -6.64
C ARG A 40 -1.68 -5.64 -8.03
N ASP A 41 -2.54 -4.65 -8.22
CA ASP A 41 -2.85 -4.10 -9.54
C ASP A 41 -3.36 -2.65 -9.47
N ALA A 42 -3.39 -2.03 -10.65
CA ALA A 42 -3.84 -0.66 -10.84
C ALA A 42 -5.25 -0.38 -10.32
N ARG A 43 -6.19 -1.31 -10.55
CA ARG A 43 -7.57 -1.15 -10.11
C ARG A 43 -7.64 -1.11 -8.58
N SER A 44 -6.90 -1.99 -7.90
CA SER A 44 -6.82 -2.00 -6.44
C SER A 44 -6.28 -0.69 -5.88
N LEU A 45 -5.31 -0.06 -6.56
CA LEU A 45 -4.79 1.26 -6.16
C LEU A 45 -5.85 2.36 -6.34
N GLN A 46 -6.61 2.34 -7.45
CA GLN A 46 -7.69 3.29 -7.69
C GLN A 46 -8.83 3.17 -6.66
N GLU A 47 -9.19 1.94 -6.28
CA GLU A 47 -10.19 1.68 -5.23
C GLU A 47 -9.69 2.19 -3.87
N PHE A 48 -8.41 2.02 -3.56
CA PHE A 48 -7.79 2.65 -2.38
C PHE A 48 -7.87 4.16 -2.44
N GLN A 49 -7.50 4.80 -3.56
CA GLN A 49 -7.55 6.25 -3.72
C GLN A 49 -8.95 6.79 -3.50
N THR A 50 -9.97 6.13 -4.07
CA THR A 50 -11.39 6.47 -3.89
C THR A 50 -11.81 6.36 -2.43
N THR A 51 -11.45 5.25 -1.77
CA THR A 51 -11.76 5.03 -0.35
C THR A 51 -11.07 6.04 0.56
N PHE A 52 -9.80 6.34 0.28
CA PHE A 52 -9.02 7.33 1.02
C PHE A 52 -9.58 8.74 0.82
N GLU A 53 -10.00 9.10 -0.40
CA GLU A 53 -10.60 10.41 -0.68
C GLU A 53 -11.88 10.60 0.12
N ALA A 54 -12.77 9.61 0.16
CA ALA A 54 -13.97 9.66 1.01
C ALA A 54 -13.62 9.86 2.49
N TYR A 55 -12.60 9.16 3.00
CA TYR A 55 -12.10 9.35 4.36
C TYR A 55 -11.49 10.75 4.57
N ALA A 56 -10.73 11.25 3.61
CA ALA A 56 -10.06 12.55 3.65
C ALA A 56 -11.07 13.70 3.72
N GLN A 57 -12.18 13.62 2.99
CA GLN A 57 -13.25 14.63 3.03
C GLN A 57 -13.85 14.81 4.42
N VAL A 58 -13.94 13.73 5.21
CA VAL A 58 -14.54 13.79 6.56
C VAL A 58 -13.49 14.06 7.64
N SER A 59 -12.28 13.52 7.49
CA SER A 59 -11.22 13.61 8.50
C SER A 59 -10.29 14.82 8.33
N GLY A 60 -10.23 15.42 7.15
CA GLY A 60 -9.21 16.39 6.77
C GLY A 60 -7.81 15.79 6.59
N ALA A 61 -7.68 14.45 6.57
CA ALA A 61 -6.39 13.78 6.40
C ALA A 61 -5.85 13.92 4.97
N ALA A 62 -4.52 13.95 4.84
CA ALA A 62 -3.85 14.00 3.55
C ALA A 62 -2.63 13.06 3.54
N ILE A 63 -2.38 12.43 2.39
CA ILE A 63 -1.16 11.63 2.19
C ILE A 63 0.03 12.57 2.04
N ASN A 64 1.06 12.37 2.87
CA ASN A 64 2.32 13.10 2.74
C ASN A 64 3.19 12.50 1.64
N LYS A 65 2.98 12.96 0.40
CA LYS A 65 3.70 12.47 -0.79
C LYS A 65 5.23 12.54 -0.67
N ALA A 66 5.76 13.51 0.08
CA ALA A 66 7.20 13.67 0.30
C ALA A 66 7.80 12.60 1.23
N LYS A 67 6.99 12.02 2.13
CA LYS A 67 7.40 10.92 3.00
C LYS A 67 7.00 9.56 2.46
N SER A 68 5.97 9.50 1.63
CA SER A 68 5.49 8.28 0.98
C SER A 68 6.49 7.78 -0.06
N LYS A 69 6.64 6.46 -0.10
CA LYS A 69 7.47 5.77 -1.09
C LYS A 69 6.66 4.65 -1.71
N ALA A 70 6.83 4.43 -3.01
CA ALA A 70 6.22 3.32 -3.73
C ALA A 70 7.32 2.32 -4.11
N LEU A 71 7.14 1.07 -3.68
CA LEU A 71 7.94 -0.06 -4.16
C LEU A 71 7.10 -0.79 -5.21
N LEU A 72 7.58 -0.82 -6.44
CA LEU A 72 6.87 -1.46 -7.56
C LEU A 72 7.48 -2.83 -7.85
N PHE A 73 6.61 -3.80 -8.13
CA PHE A 73 7.00 -5.16 -8.51
C PHE A 73 6.53 -5.46 -9.92
N GLY A 74 7.41 -6.04 -10.75
CA GLY A 74 7.10 -6.41 -12.13
C GLY A 74 6.72 -5.20 -12.99
N SER A 75 5.79 -5.41 -13.93
CA SER A 75 5.37 -4.40 -14.92
C SER A 75 4.26 -3.47 -14.41
N PHE A 76 4.29 -3.08 -13.13
CA PHE A 76 3.25 -2.23 -12.56
C PHE A 76 3.29 -0.81 -13.16
N PRO A 77 2.15 -0.24 -13.58
CA PRO A 77 2.13 1.09 -14.22
C PRO A 77 2.56 2.18 -13.23
N THR A 78 3.51 3.03 -13.64
CA THR A 78 4.06 4.10 -12.80
C THR A 78 3.21 5.36 -12.79
N ASP A 79 2.43 5.59 -13.85
CA ASP A 79 1.58 6.78 -14.04
C ASP A 79 0.48 6.90 -12.98
N ILE A 80 -0.02 5.77 -12.47
CA ILE A 80 -1.07 5.72 -11.45
C ILE A 80 -0.60 5.99 -10.02
N ILE A 81 0.73 6.00 -9.79
CA ILE A 81 1.34 6.23 -8.48
C ILE A 81 1.33 7.72 -8.11
N GLY A 82 1.14 8.61 -9.09
CA GLY A 82 1.16 10.07 -8.91
C GLY A 82 2.54 10.58 -8.50
N ASP A 83 2.61 11.60 -7.64
CA ASP A 83 3.87 12.22 -7.23
C ASP A 83 4.61 11.47 -6.11
N ILE A 84 4.24 10.22 -5.82
CA ILE A 84 4.93 9.41 -4.81
C ILE A 84 6.25 8.90 -5.41
N GLN A 85 7.34 9.07 -4.67
CA GLN A 85 8.65 8.62 -5.11
C GLN A 85 8.67 7.09 -5.27
N THR A 86 9.00 6.62 -6.47
CA THR A 86 9.29 5.20 -6.71
C THR A 86 10.70 4.88 -6.24
N VAL A 87 10.84 3.80 -5.47
CA VAL A 87 12.12 3.32 -4.92
C VAL A 87 12.29 1.84 -5.18
N ASN A 88 13.53 1.38 -5.30
CA ASN A 88 13.85 -0.05 -5.45
C ASN A 88 13.92 -0.78 -4.09
N THR A 89 14.04 -0.02 -3.00
CA THR A 89 14.10 -0.58 -1.65
C THR A 89 13.38 0.33 -0.66
N VAL A 90 12.56 -0.26 0.21
CA VAL A 90 11.91 0.43 1.32
C VAL A 90 12.20 -0.29 2.64
N LYS A 91 12.44 0.50 3.70
CA LYS A 91 12.61 -0.01 5.06
C LYS A 91 11.34 0.27 5.85
N VAL A 92 10.67 -0.77 6.33
CA VAL A 92 9.46 -0.68 7.14
C VAL A 92 9.70 -1.45 8.45
N LEU A 93 9.61 -0.75 9.58
CA LEU A 93 9.79 -1.33 10.93
C LEU A 93 11.10 -2.15 11.11
N GLY A 94 12.19 -1.71 10.47
CA GLY A 94 13.48 -2.42 10.54
C GLY A 94 13.67 -3.50 9.48
N VAL A 95 12.61 -3.90 8.78
CA VAL A 95 12.64 -4.88 7.68
C VAL A 95 12.84 -4.17 6.35
N TYR A 96 13.71 -4.72 5.49
CA TYR A 96 13.98 -4.19 4.15
C TYR A 96 13.21 -5.01 3.10
N PHE A 97 12.50 -4.29 2.23
CA PHE A 97 11.81 -4.85 1.07
C PHE A 97 12.53 -4.34 -0.19
N SER A 98 12.93 -5.25 -1.08
CA SER A 98 13.58 -4.92 -2.36
C SER A 98 12.77 -5.46 -3.53
N CYS A 99 12.69 -4.71 -4.62
CA CYS A 99 12.03 -5.14 -5.86
C CYS A 99 12.82 -6.21 -6.63
N GLU A 100 14.11 -6.37 -6.33
CA GLU A 100 14.97 -7.41 -6.93
C GLU A 100 14.63 -8.81 -6.43
N GLY A 101 13.89 -8.91 -5.31
CA GLY A 101 13.58 -10.15 -4.64
C GLY A 101 14.82 -10.79 -3.99
N VAL A 102 14.58 -11.70 -3.05
CA VAL A 102 15.61 -12.63 -2.60
C VAL A 102 15.34 -13.92 -3.36
N ALA A 103 15.86 -14.04 -4.58
CA ALA A 103 15.84 -15.33 -5.25
C ALA A 103 16.61 -16.31 -4.35
N ALA A 104 15.91 -17.24 -3.72
CA ALA A 104 16.55 -18.36 -3.06
C ALA A 104 17.37 -19.08 -4.13
N THR A 105 18.68 -18.85 -4.10
CA THR A 105 19.61 -19.64 -4.89
C THR A 105 19.68 -20.97 -4.16
N THR A 106 18.87 -21.94 -4.59
CA THR A 106 18.94 -23.32 -4.11
C THR A 106 18.60 -24.25 -5.26
#